data_AF-A0A2E7CCQ8-F1
#
_entry.id   AF-A0A2E7CCQ8-F1
#
_cell.length_a   1.000
_cell.length_b   1.000
_cell.length_c   1.000
_cell.angle_alpha   90.00
_cell.angle_beta   90.00
_cell.angle_gamma   90.00
#
_symmetry.space_group_name_H-M   'P 1'
#
loop_
_entity.id
_entity.type
_entity.pdbx_description
1 polymer ?
#
loop_
_entity_poly.entity_id
_entity_poly.type
_entity_poly.pdbx_seq_one_letter_code
_entity_poly.pdbx_strand_id
1 'polypeptide(L)'
;MKAPKLRSLFRNVRTQPRQFSFKSRHTSEVRENWEERKRSIEQNIPRNISFRNRRGDSKKAARKAMVRTLIIGAVLVYATYRMIIWAETTEWGSVLEFIRDNG
;
A
#
# COMPACT_ATOMS: atom_id res chain seq x y z
N MET A 1 13.18 4.05 65.29
CA MET A 1 13.16 2.95 64.30
C MET A 1 12.80 3.53 62.93
N LYS A 2 13.56 3.24 61.87
CA LYS A 2 13.25 3.72 60.50
C LYS A 2 12.23 2.77 59.85
N ALA A 3 11.15 3.31 59.32
CA ALA A 3 10.11 2.52 58.64
C ALA A 3 10.66 1.91 57.32
N PRO A 4 10.33 0.64 57.01
CA PRO A 4 10.76 0.01 55.76
C PRO A 4 10.04 0.64 54.56
N LYS A 5 10.81 0.98 53.52
CA LYS A 5 10.27 1.52 52.26
C LYS A 5 9.64 0.39 51.45
N LEU A 6 8.30 0.35 51.40
CA LEU A 6 7.56 -0.57 50.53
C LEU A 6 7.88 -0.24 49.06
N ARG A 7 8.20 -1.26 48.26
CA ARG A 7 8.34 -1.10 46.81
C ARG A 7 6.97 -0.71 46.26
N SER A 8 6.87 0.49 45.70
CA SER A 8 5.67 1.00 45.01
C SER A 8 5.12 -0.07 44.05
N LEU A 9 3.84 -0.42 44.20
CA LEU A 9 3.10 -1.30 43.28
C LEU A 9 2.93 -0.70 41.88
N PHE A 10 3.25 0.58 41.73
CA PHE A 10 3.10 1.32 40.49
C PHE A 10 4.47 1.74 39.96
N ARG A 11 5.21 0.75 39.45
CA ARG A 11 6.54 0.94 38.86
C ARG A 11 6.54 1.87 37.63
N ASN A 12 5.36 2.15 37.06
CA ASN A 12 5.16 2.99 35.88
C ASN A 12 4.22 4.20 36.07
N VAL A 13 3.78 4.49 37.30
CA VAL A 13 3.06 5.74 37.56
C VAL A 13 4.10 6.82 37.83
N ARG A 14 4.08 7.89 37.03
CA ARG A 14 4.86 9.10 37.31
C ARG A 14 4.44 9.59 38.69
N THR A 15 5.32 9.41 39.68
CA THR A 15 5.10 9.84 41.07
C THR A 15 5.00 11.35 41.20
N GLN A 16 5.47 12.09 40.20
CA GLN A 16 5.27 13.54 40.09
C GLN A 16 4.02 13.85 39.27
N PRO A 17 3.07 14.63 39.81
CA PRO A 17 1.93 15.10 39.05
C PRO A 17 2.41 15.96 37.87
N ARG A 18 1.72 15.90 36.74
CA ARG A 18 1.97 16.82 35.61
C ARG A 18 1.78 18.25 36.13
N GLN A 19 2.86 19.02 36.19
CA GLN A 19 2.78 20.43 36.53
C GLN A 19 2.06 21.16 35.40
N PHE A 20 0.89 21.71 35.69
CA PHE A 20 0.16 22.56 34.77
C PHE A 20 0.69 23.99 34.88
N SER A 21 1.40 24.46 33.85
CA SER A 21 1.74 25.88 33.72
C SER A 21 0.62 26.59 32.96
N PHE A 22 -0.09 27.49 33.63
CA PHE A 22 -1.07 28.34 32.96
C PHE A 22 -0.34 29.34 32.03
N LYS A 23 -0.44 29.12 30.72
CA LYS A 23 0.03 30.09 29.73
C LYS A 23 -1.12 31.06 29.42
N SER A 24 -0.96 32.33 29.80
CA SER A 24 -1.95 33.35 29.50
C SER A 24 -2.00 33.61 27.99
N ARG A 25 -3.20 33.87 27.45
CA ARG A 25 -3.37 34.29 26.05
C ARG A 25 -2.78 35.67 25.74
N HIS A 26 -2.32 36.40 26.75
CA HIS A 26 -1.91 37.81 26.66
C HIS A 26 -0.40 38.02 26.78
N THR A 27 0.36 36.99 27.16
CA THR A 27 1.80 37.00 26.94
C THR A 27 2.04 36.74 25.48
N SER A 28 2.53 37.76 24.78
CA SER A 28 3.10 37.68 23.45
C SER A 28 4.38 36.84 23.47
N GLU A 29 4.28 35.56 23.82
CA GLU A 29 5.09 34.54 23.14
C GLU A 29 4.58 34.50 21.69
N VAL A 30 4.71 35.63 20.96
CA VAL A 30 4.95 35.58 19.53
C VAL A 30 6.15 34.67 19.47
N ARG A 31 5.88 33.40 19.15
CA ARG A 31 6.88 32.34 19.05
C ARG A 31 8.05 33.00 18.34
N GLU A 32 9.17 33.20 19.03
CA GLU A 32 10.37 33.83 18.48
C GLU A 32 10.73 33.18 17.13
N ASN A 33 10.42 31.89 17.02
CA ASN A 33 10.64 31.04 15.86
C ASN A 33 9.50 31.08 14.81
N TRP A 34 8.49 31.94 14.94
CA TRP A 34 7.37 32.03 13.98
C TRP A 34 7.84 32.57 12.64
N GLU A 35 8.64 33.63 12.66
CA GLU A 35 9.20 34.20 11.43
C GLU A 35 10.19 33.25 10.77
N GLU A 36 10.99 32.54 11.57
CA GLU A 36 11.91 31.51 11.08
C GLU A 36 11.15 30.34 10.44
N ARG A 37 10.06 29.89 11.07
CA ARG A 37 9.16 28.88 10.51
C ARG A 37 8.51 29.36 9.22
N LYS A 38 8.03 30.59 9.18
CA LYS A 38 7.41 31.17 7.99
C LYS A 38 8.42 31.24 6.84
N ARG A 39 9.63 31.74 7.09
CA ARG A 39 10.73 31.76 6.10
C ARG A 39 11.11 30.36 5.63
N SER A 40 11.22 29.40 6.54
CA SER A 40 11.53 28.01 6.19
C SER A 40 10.44 27.39 5.32
N ILE A 41 9.16 27.65 5.65
CA ILE A 41 8.03 27.15 4.87
C ILE A 41 8.00 27.82 3.49
N GLU A 42 8.15 29.14 3.39
CA GLU A 42 8.16 29.88 2.13
C GLU A 42 9.31 29.44 1.19
N GLN A 43 10.48 29.11 1.75
CA GLN A 43 11.58 28.53 0.98
C GLN A 43 11.30 27.12 0.48
N ASN A 44 10.57 26.31 1.26
CA ASN A 44 10.26 24.91 0.93
C ASN A 44 8.94 24.72 0.19
N ILE A 45 8.15 25.77 -0.04
CA ILE A 45 6.93 25.68 -0.85
C ILE A 45 7.35 25.62 -2.32
N PRO A 46 6.98 24.55 -3.05
CA PRO A 46 7.15 24.55 -4.50
C PRO A 46 6.33 25.70 -5.10
N ARG A 47 7.01 26.64 -5.75
CA ARG A 47 6.40 27.85 -6.37
C ARG A 47 5.32 27.53 -7.41
N ASN A 48 5.28 26.28 -7.88
CA ASN A 48 4.30 25.82 -8.85
C ASN A 48 3.80 24.42 -8.45
N ILE A 49 2.64 24.36 -7.79
CA ILE A 49 1.96 23.11 -7.48
C ILE A 49 1.11 22.73 -8.70
N SER A 50 1.67 21.92 -9.60
CA SER A 50 0.90 21.43 -10.75
C SER A 50 0.18 20.12 -10.41
N PHE A 51 -1.14 20.18 -10.21
CA PHE A 51 -1.99 18.98 -10.03
C PHE A 51 -2.29 18.23 -11.34
N ARG A 52 -1.63 18.59 -12.45
CA ARG A 52 -2.03 18.19 -13.81
C ARG A 52 -1.62 16.77 -14.22
N ASN A 53 -0.70 16.12 -13.50
CA ASN A 53 -0.07 14.90 -14.01
C ASN A 53 -0.78 13.59 -13.68
N ARG A 54 -1.76 13.56 -12.75
CA ARG A 54 -2.40 12.28 -12.36
C ARG A 54 -3.29 11.63 -13.43
N ARG A 55 -3.81 12.41 -14.39
CA ARG A 55 -4.70 11.88 -15.45
C ARG A 55 -3.94 11.21 -16.61
N GLY A 56 -2.66 11.55 -16.82
CA GLY A 56 -1.84 10.98 -17.89
C GLY A 56 -1.35 9.57 -17.57
N ASP A 57 -0.93 9.36 -16.32
CA ASP A 57 -0.39 8.09 -15.86
C ASP A 57 -1.45 7.01 -15.72
N SER A 58 -2.69 7.37 -15.34
CA SER A 58 -3.81 6.41 -15.29
C SER A 58 -4.14 5.84 -16.68
N LYS A 59 -4.10 6.67 -17.73
CA LYS A 59 -4.31 6.23 -19.13
C LYS A 59 -3.19 5.32 -19.64
N LYS A 60 -1.96 5.50 -19.18
CA LYS A 60 -0.83 4.63 -19.54
C LYS A 60 -0.93 3.28 -18.84
N ALA A 61 -1.27 3.29 -17.55
CA ALA A 61 -1.49 2.06 -16.77
C ALA A 61 -2.64 1.21 -17.34
N ALA A 62 -3.77 1.83 -17.68
CA ALA A 62 -4.91 1.14 -18.29
C ALA A 62 -4.56 0.48 -19.63
N ARG A 63 -3.80 1.17 -20.50
CA ARG A 63 -3.34 0.61 -21.77
C ARG A 63 -2.42 -0.59 -21.59
N LYS A 64 -1.50 -0.54 -20.63
CA LYS A 64 -0.60 -1.67 -20.33
C LYS A 64 -1.38 -2.89 -19.82
N ALA A 65 -2.42 -2.67 -19.01
CA ALA A 65 -3.31 -3.73 -18.58
C ALA A 65 -4.07 -4.37 -19.76
N MET A 66 -4.64 -3.56 -20.65
CA MET A 66 -5.35 -4.04 -21.85
C MET A 66 -4.46 -4.86 -22.79
N VAL A 67 -3.22 -4.42 -23.02
CA VAL A 67 -2.26 -5.18 -23.85
C VAL A 67 -1.93 -6.52 -23.20
N ARG A 68 -1.71 -6.55 -21.88
CA ARG A 68 -1.44 -7.80 -21.16
C ARG A 68 -2.62 -8.78 -21.26
N THR A 69 -3.85 -8.29 -21.11
CA THR A 69 -5.04 -9.15 -21.24
C THR A 69 -5.21 -9.68 -22.66
N LEU A 70 -4.92 -8.88 -23.69
CA LEU A 70 -4.94 -9.33 -25.08
C LEU A 70 -3.90 -10.42 -25.34
N ILE A 71 -2.68 -10.26 -24.83
CA ILE A 71 -1.62 -11.27 -24.95
C ILE A 71 -2.06 -12.59 -24.28
N ILE A 72 -2.56 -12.51 -23.05
CA ILE A 72 -3.03 -13.71 -22.33
C ILE A 72 -4.17 -14.39 -23.09
N GLY A 73 -5.15 -13.62 -23.58
CA GLY A 73 -6.25 -14.16 -24.38
C GLY A 73 -5.77 -14.85 -25.65
N ALA A 74 -4.84 -14.24 -26.39
CA ALA A 74 -4.26 -14.83 -27.59
C ALA A 74 -3.51 -16.14 -27.30
N VAL A 75 -2.73 -16.18 -26.20
CA VAL A 75 -2.02 -17.39 -25.77
C VAL A 75 -3.00 -18.51 -25.40
N LEU A 76 -4.09 -18.19 -24.69
CA LEU A 76 -5.11 -19.17 -24.34
C LEU A 76 -5.81 -19.75 -25.58
N VAL A 77 -6.20 -18.89 -26.53
CA VAL A 77 -6.80 -19.34 -27.81
C VAL A 77 -5.84 -20.21 -28.60
N TYR A 78 -4.55 -19.86 -28.62
CA TYR A 78 -3.55 -20.68 -29.29
C TYR A 78 -3.37 -22.04 -28.60
N ALA A 79 -3.34 -22.06 -27.27
CA ALA A 79 -3.22 -23.29 -26.49
C ALA A 79 -4.42 -24.22 -26.72
N THR A 80 -5.65 -23.69 -26.72
CA THR A 80 -6.85 -24.51 -26.99
C THR A 80 -6.85 -25.05 -28.42
N TYR A 81 -6.49 -24.24 -29.40
CA TYR A 81 -6.31 -24.68 -30.79
C TYR A 81 -5.29 -25.83 -30.90
N ARG A 82 -4.14 -25.71 -30.21
CA ARG A 82 -3.12 -26.76 -30.17
C ARG A 82 -3.59 -28.01 -29.47
N MET A 83 -4.40 -27.91 -28.40
CA MET A 83 -4.99 -29.07 -27.73
C MET A 83 -5.97 -29.81 -28.62
N ILE A 84 -6.78 -29.10 -29.42
CA ILE A 84 -7.72 -29.74 -30.37
C ILE A 84 -6.95 -30.55 -31.42
N ILE A 85 -5.94 -29.94 -32.07
CA ILE A 85 -5.10 -30.64 -33.05
C ILE A 85 -4.34 -31.81 -32.41
N TRP A 86 -3.87 -31.62 -31.17
CA TRP A 86 -3.20 -32.69 -30.44
C TRP A 86 -4.16 -33.84 -30.09
N ALA A 87 -5.41 -33.52 -29.74
CA ALA A 87 -6.46 -34.51 -29.50
C ALA A 87 -6.87 -35.26 -30.78
N GLU A 88 -6.83 -34.61 -31.94
CA GLU A 88 -7.08 -35.27 -33.23
C GLU A 88 -5.92 -36.19 -33.64
N THR A 89 -4.68 -35.85 -33.28
CA THR A 89 -3.48 -36.62 -33.67
C THR A 89 -3.08 -37.70 -32.68
N THR A 90 -3.49 -37.59 -31.41
CA THR A 90 -3.29 -38.64 -30.40
C THR A 90 -4.44 -39.62 -30.51
N GLU A 91 -4.17 -40.93 -30.53
CA GLU A 91 -5.17 -42.00 -30.63
C GLU A 91 -6.07 -42.11 -29.38
N TRP A 92 -6.80 -41.06 -29.04
CA TRP A 92 -7.83 -41.08 -28.00
C TRP A 92 -8.95 -42.07 -28.32
N GLY A 93 -9.09 -42.47 -29.60
CA GLY A 93 -9.95 -43.57 -30.03
C GLY A 93 -9.57 -44.90 -29.36
N SER A 94 -8.27 -45.23 -29.31
CA SER A 94 -7.81 -46.48 -28.66
C SER A 94 -8.03 -46.47 -27.14
N VAL A 95 -7.88 -45.31 -26.50
CA VAL A 95 -8.10 -45.15 -25.05
C VAL A 95 -9.59 -45.16 -24.72
N LEU A 96 -10.44 -44.55 -25.54
CA LEU A 96 -11.90 -44.59 -25.39
C LEU A 96 -12.45 -45.99 -25.67
N GLU A 97 -11.94 -46.70 -26.68
CA GLU A 97 -12.27 -48.11 -26.92
C GLU A 97 -11.79 -49.00 -25.79
N PHE A 98 -10.57 -48.81 -25.28
CA PHE A 98 -10.06 -49.54 -24.12
C PHE A 98 -10.92 -49.34 -22.86
N ILE A 99 -11.42 -48.13 -22.60
CA ILE A 99 -12.32 -47.83 -21.47
C ILE A 99 -13.71 -48.44 -21.71
N ARG A 100 -14.18 -48.50 -22.96
CA ARG A 100 -15.46 -49.12 -23.32
C ARG A 100 -15.41 -50.65 -23.23
N ASP A 101 -14.27 -51.27 -23.55
CA ASP A 101 -14.12 -52.72 -23.56
C ASP A 101 -13.69 -53.29 -22.19
N ASN A 102 -13.08 -52.48 -21.31
CA ASN A 102 -12.64 -52.89 -19.96
C ASN A 102 -13.36 -52.18 -18.79
N GLY A 103 -14.39 -51.37 -19.08
CA GLY A 103 -15.29 -50.78 -18.08
C GLY A 103 -16.60 -51.55 -18.00
#